data_AF-A0A842PDD7-F1
#
_entry.id   AF-A0A842PDD7-F1
#
_cell.length_a   1.000
_cell.length_b   1.000
_cell.length_c   1.000
_cell.angle_alpha   90.00
_cell.angle_beta   90.00
_cell.angle_gamma   90.00
#
_symmetry.space_group_name_H-M   'P 1'
#
loop_
_entity.id
_entity.type
_entity.pdbx_description
1 polymer ?
#
loop_
_entity_poly.entity_id
_entity_poly.type
_entity_poly.pdbx_seq_one_letter_code
_entity_poly.pdbx_strand_id
1 'polypeptide(L)'
;MAELDEIQKLIDEINFRKSNSKNYEEMKAIEISRELREIMKFEQESFKKIEEFEKNQKNQELVQYAKIISRNTTGREIARLEETYLKKIDEEFLNKK
;
A
#
# COMPACT_ATOMS: atom_id res chain seq x y z
N MET A 1 26.80 -5.30 -0.53
CA MET A 1 26.05 -6.15 0.42
C MET A 1 24.94 -5.37 1.11
N ALA A 2 25.20 -4.17 1.66
CA ALA A 2 24.18 -3.36 2.33
C ALA A 2 22.93 -3.03 1.48
N GLU A 3 23.08 -2.62 0.22
CA GLU A 3 21.92 -2.24 -0.61
C GLU A 3 21.01 -3.42 -1.04
N LEU A 4 21.55 -4.64 -1.13
CA LEU A 4 20.76 -5.85 -1.42
C LEU A 4 19.86 -6.20 -0.22
N ASP A 5 20.36 -5.97 1.00
CA ASP A 5 19.56 -6.16 2.22
C ASP A 5 18.42 -5.14 2.32
N GLU A 6 18.59 -3.93 1.81
CA GLU A 6 17.58 -2.87 1.89
C GLU A 6 16.39 -3.10 0.95
N ILE A 7 16.63 -3.52 -0.29
CA ILE A 7 15.53 -3.87 -1.20
C ILE A 7 14.79 -5.14 -0.73
N GLN A 8 15.51 -6.10 -0.14
CA GLN A 8 14.89 -7.27 0.46
C GLN A 8 14.01 -6.90 1.67
N LYS A 9 14.48 -5.99 2.54
CA LYS A 9 13.66 -5.45 3.64
C LYS A 9 12.40 -4.77 3.13
N LEU A 10 12.48 -4.00 2.04
CA LEU A 10 11.31 -3.37 1.44
C LEU A 10 10.32 -4.42 0.91
N ILE A 11 10.80 -5.47 0.26
CA ILE A 11 9.98 -6.60 -0.19
C ILE A 11 9.29 -7.28 1.00
N ASP A 12 10.01 -7.49 2.10
CA ASP A 12 9.47 -8.10 3.30
C ASP A 12 8.40 -7.21 3.97
N GLU A 13 8.60 -5.88 4.01
CA GLU A 13 7.60 -4.91 4.46
C GLU A 13 6.32 -4.96 3.62
N ILE A 14 6.45 -5.00 2.28
CA ILE A 14 5.31 -5.11 1.36
C ILE A 14 4.55 -6.42 1.59
N ASN A 15 5.26 -7.54 1.75
CA ASN A 15 4.66 -8.85 1.98
C ASN A 15 3.98 -8.95 3.36
N PHE A 16 4.57 -8.35 4.38
CA PHE A 16 3.96 -8.28 5.71
C PHE A 16 2.63 -7.52 5.64
N ARG A 17 2.59 -6.37 4.96
CA ARG A 17 1.37 -5.60 4.77
C ARG A 17 0.28 -6.39 4.06
N LYS A 18 0.64 -7.08 2.97
CA LYS A 18 -0.27 -7.97 2.24
C LYS A 18 -0.91 -9.03 3.15
N SER A 19 -0.15 -9.54 4.12
CA SER A 19 -0.58 -10.60 5.03
C SER A 19 -1.37 -10.06 6.23
N ASN A 20 -1.20 -8.79 6.59
CA ASN A 20 -1.79 -8.15 7.75
C ASN A 20 -2.95 -7.20 7.36
N SER A 21 -3.92 -7.71 6.61
CA SER A 21 -5.07 -6.92 6.17
C SER A 21 -6.01 -6.62 7.33
N LYS A 22 -6.35 -5.33 7.54
CA LYS A 22 -7.32 -4.90 8.54
C LYS A 22 -8.76 -5.19 8.08
N ASN A 23 -9.70 -5.31 9.02
CA ASN A 23 -11.11 -5.37 8.70
C ASN A 23 -11.69 -3.96 8.51
N TYR A 24 -11.64 -3.46 7.28
CA TYR A 24 -12.12 -2.12 6.94
C TYR A 24 -13.65 -1.98 7.10
N GLU A 25 -14.42 -3.05 7.02
CA GLU A 25 -15.88 -3.00 7.11
C GLU A 25 -16.39 -2.57 8.50
N GLU A 26 -15.58 -2.83 9.54
CA GLU A 26 -15.87 -2.45 10.94
C GLU A 26 -15.46 -1.01 11.27
N MET A 27 -14.72 -0.33 10.38
CA MET A 27 -14.24 1.03 10.61
C MET A 27 -15.25 2.08 10.17
N LYS A 28 -15.19 3.27 10.78
CA LYS A 28 -15.94 4.45 10.34
C LYS A 28 -15.34 5.06 9.09
N ALA A 29 -16.14 5.85 8.36
CA ALA A 29 -15.68 6.58 7.17
C ALA A 29 -14.40 7.40 7.46
N ILE A 30 -14.34 8.10 8.59
CA ILE A 30 -13.17 8.92 8.94
C ILE A 30 -11.90 8.09 9.16
N GLU A 31 -12.03 6.88 9.72
CA GLU A 31 -10.92 5.95 9.93
C GLU A 31 -10.45 5.39 8.59
N ILE A 32 -11.38 5.01 7.71
CA ILE A 32 -11.07 4.59 6.34
C ILE A 32 -10.34 5.68 5.56
N SER A 33 -10.74 6.95 5.69
CA SER A 33 -10.06 8.06 5.03
C SER A 33 -8.60 8.23 5.49
N ARG A 34 -8.32 7.89 6.75
CA ARG A 34 -6.96 7.90 7.30
C ARG A 34 -6.15 6.73 6.76
N GLU A 35 -6.72 5.53 6.74
CA GLU A 35 -6.07 4.34 6.16
C GLU A 35 -5.73 4.55 4.69
N LEU A 36 -6.64 5.17 3.90
CA LEU A 36 -6.39 5.57 2.51
C LEU A 36 -5.15 6.45 2.39
N ARG A 37 -5.03 7.47 3.25
CA ARG A 37 -3.85 8.35 3.25
C ARG A 37 -2.57 7.59 3.61
N GLU A 38 -2.65 6.68 4.57
CA GLU A 38 -1.50 5.88 5.03
C GLU A 38 -1.04 4.89 3.93
N ILE A 39 -1.94 4.23 3.21
CA ILE A 39 -1.57 3.35 2.10
C ILE A 39 -0.96 4.12 0.92
N MET A 40 -1.55 5.27 0.55
CA MET A 40 -1.01 6.08 -0.55
C MET A 40 0.37 6.64 -0.22
N LYS A 41 0.59 7.05 1.04
CA LYS A 41 1.92 7.49 1.51
C LYS A 41 2.93 6.33 1.42
N PHE A 42 2.56 5.15 1.90
CA PHE A 42 3.41 3.96 1.83
C PHE A 42 3.76 3.58 0.39
N GLU A 43 2.78 3.64 -0.53
CA GLU A 43 3.00 3.41 -1.95
C GLU A 43 4.05 4.37 -2.52
N GLN A 44 3.88 5.68 -2.28
CA GLN A 44 4.82 6.69 -2.74
C GLN A 44 6.23 6.50 -2.17
N GLU A 45 6.34 6.21 -0.88
CA GLU A 45 7.64 5.95 -0.23
C GLU A 45 8.31 4.69 -0.76
N SER A 46 7.53 3.62 -1.01
CA SER A 46 8.02 2.38 -1.61
C SER A 46 8.55 2.62 -3.02
N PHE A 47 7.80 3.36 -3.86
CA PHE A 47 8.26 3.70 -5.22
C PHE A 47 9.53 4.53 -5.21
N LYS A 48 9.64 5.54 -4.34
CA LYS A 48 10.88 6.34 -4.21
C LYS A 48 12.09 5.47 -3.89
N LYS A 49 11.96 4.58 -2.90
CA LYS A 49 13.04 3.64 -2.54
C LYS A 49 13.39 2.71 -3.71
N ILE A 50 12.40 2.18 -4.42
CA ILE A 50 12.62 1.31 -5.59
C ILE A 50 13.35 2.06 -6.71
N GLU A 51 12.98 3.31 -6.99
CA GLU A 51 13.66 4.15 -7.98
C GLU A 51 15.10 4.49 -7.59
N GLU A 52 15.37 4.69 -6.29
CA GLU A 52 16.74 4.85 -5.77
C GLU A 52 17.57 3.58 -5.98
N PHE A 53 16.99 2.40 -5.72
CA PHE A 53 17.65 1.12 -6.01
C PHE A 53 17.86 0.92 -7.52
N GLU A 54 16.92 1.32 -8.37
CA GLU A 54 17.04 1.20 -9.83
C GLU A 54 18.23 2.00 -10.38
N LYS A 55 18.55 3.15 -9.78
CA LYS A 55 19.70 3.99 -10.16
C LYS A 55 21.04 3.44 -9.70
N ASN A 56 21.07 2.74 -8.57
CA ASN A 56 22.31 2.34 -7.89
C ASN A 56 22.67 0.84 -8.06
N GLN A 57 21.70 -0.03 -8.39
CA GLN A 57 21.91 -1.48 -8.40
C GLN A 57 22.18 -2.11 -9.78
N LYS A 58 22.88 -3.26 -9.75
CA LYS A 58 23.07 -4.15 -10.90
C LYS A 58 21.97 -5.23 -11.06
N ASN A 59 21.18 -5.53 -10.02
CA ASN A 59 20.17 -6.58 -10.06
C ASN A 59 18.79 -6.03 -10.44
N GLN A 60 18.59 -5.84 -11.76
CA GLN A 60 17.34 -5.29 -12.28
C GLN A 60 16.13 -6.22 -12.04
N GLU A 61 16.32 -7.54 -11.96
CA GLU A 61 15.22 -8.48 -11.73
C GLU A 61 14.57 -8.25 -10.36
N LEU A 62 15.38 -8.05 -9.32
CA LEU A 62 14.90 -7.81 -7.96
C LEU A 62 14.16 -6.46 -7.84
N VAL A 63 14.67 -5.44 -8.53
CA VAL A 63 14.01 -4.11 -8.63
C VAL A 63 12.65 -4.24 -9.32
N GLN A 64 12.58 -4.95 -10.45
CA GLN A 64 11.32 -5.17 -11.15
C GLN A 64 10.34 -5.98 -10.31
N TYR A 65 10.82 -7.00 -9.60
CA TYR A 65 10.00 -7.78 -8.68
C TYR A 65 9.41 -6.89 -7.58
N ALA A 66 10.23 -6.08 -6.90
CA ALA A 66 9.78 -5.12 -5.88
C ALA A 66 8.71 -4.16 -6.42
N LYS A 67 8.91 -3.63 -7.64
CA LYS A 67 7.97 -2.73 -8.31
C LYS A 67 6.60 -3.38 -8.56
N ILE A 68 6.60 -4.62 -9.05
CA ILE A 68 5.39 -5.39 -9.32
C ILE A 68 4.63 -5.68 -8.03
N ILE A 69 5.30 -6.20 -6.99
CA ILE A 69 4.62 -6.56 -5.75
C ILE A 69 4.13 -5.34 -4.98
N SER A 70 4.86 -4.22 -5.03
CA SER A 70 4.46 -2.96 -4.40
C SER A 70 3.13 -2.51 -5.01
N ARG A 71 3.11 -2.31 -6.34
CA ARG A 71 1.91 -1.86 -7.07
C ARG A 71 0.71 -2.79 -6.89
N ASN A 72 0.93 -4.10 -6.94
CA ASN A 72 -0.16 -5.07 -6.78
C ASN A 72 -0.73 -5.07 -5.36
N THR A 73 0.12 -4.91 -4.35
CA THR A 73 -0.31 -4.92 -2.95
C THR A 73 -1.04 -3.63 -2.62
N THR A 74 -0.44 -2.49 -2.92
CA THR A 74 -1.01 -1.16 -2.61
C THR A 74 -2.26 -0.90 -3.42
N GLY A 75 -2.25 -1.19 -4.72
CA GLY A 75 -3.40 -0.97 -5.60
C GLY A 75 -4.63 -1.78 -5.18
N ARG A 76 -4.45 -3.03 -4.72
CA ARG A 76 -5.57 -3.84 -4.20
C ARG A 76 -6.12 -3.29 -2.89
N GLU A 77 -5.24 -2.86 -1.98
CA GLU A 77 -5.66 -2.30 -0.69
C GLU A 77 -6.38 -0.97 -0.88
N ILE A 78 -5.87 -0.08 -1.75
CA ILE A 78 -6.51 1.20 -2.11
C ILE A 78 -7.90 0.96 -2.68
N ALA A 79 -8.04 0.09 -3.69
CA ALA A 79 -9.33 -0.18 -4.31
C ALA A 79 -10.37 -0.68 -3.30
N ARG A 80 -9.96 -1.57 -2.38
CA ARG A 80 -10.83 -2.07 -1.30
C ARG A 80 -11.24 -0.94 -0.36
N LEU A 81 -10.29 -0.11 0.07
CA LEU A 81 -10.55 1.01 0.95
C LEU A 81 -11.46 2.06 0.31
N GLU A 82 -11.28 2.38 -0.97
CA GLU A 82 -12.14 3.31 -1.73
C GLU A 82 -13.58 2.78 -1.81
N GLU A 83 -13.75 1.50 -2.14
CA GLU A 83 -15.08 0.87 -2.17
C GLU A 83 -15.75 0.91 -0.80
N THR A 84 -15.03 0.55 0.27
CA THR A 84 -15.55 0.61 1.64
C THR A 84 -15.87 2.05 2.05
N TYR A 85 -15.02 3.02 1.69
CA TYR A 85 -15.22 4.42 2.03
C TYR A 85 -16.51 4.99 1.45
N LEU A 86 -16.78 4.71 0.17
CA LEU A 86 -18.01 5.13 -0.49
C LEU A 86 -19.25 4.56 0.21
N LYS A 87 -19.24 3.26 0.52
CA LYS A 87 -20.34 2.62 1.29
C LYS A 87 -20.53 3.29 2.65
N LYS A 88 -19.45 3.58 3.38
CA LYS A 88 -19.51 4.24 4.69
C LYS A 88 -20.00 5.68 4.59
N ILE A 89 -19.63 6.42 3.54
CA ILE A 89 -20.18 7.76 3.30
C ILE A 89 -21.70 7.70 3.12
N ASP A 90 -22.16 6.76 2.29
CA ASP A 90 -23.57 6.56 2.03
C ASP A 90 -24.33 6.23 3.33
N GLU A 91 -23.81 5.30 4.14
CA GLU A 91 -24.40 4.87 5.42
C GLU A 91 -24.38 5.98 6.50
N GLU A 92 -23.25 6.65 6.68
CA GLU A 92 -23.04 7.55 7.82
C GLU A 92 -23.55 8.98 7.58
N PHE A 93 -23.61 9.42 6.32
CA PHE A 93 -23.85 10.83 5.99
C PHE A 93 -24.99 11.07 5.00
N LEU A 94 -25.18 10.22 4.00
CA LEU A 94 -26.14 10.50 2.90
C LEU A 94 -27.50 9.81 3.08
N ASN A 95 -27.54 8.58 3.60
CA ASN A 95 -28.77 7.81 3.83
C ASN A 95 -29.31 7.90 5.26
N LYS A 96 -28.93 8.94 6.02
CA LYS A 96 -29.60 9.30 7.28
C LYS A 96 -30.97 9.89 6.97
N LYS A 97 -31.92 9.03 6.64
CA LYS A 97 -33.35 9.35 6.58
C LYS A 97 -34.11 8.56 7.63
#